data_AF-A0A941RQX3-F1
#
_entry.id   AF-A0A941RQX3-F1
#
_cell.length_a   1.000
_cell.length_b   1.000
_cell.length_c   1.000
_cell.angle_alpha   90.00
_cell.angle_beta   90.00
_cell.angle_gamma   90.00
#
_symmetry.space_group_name_H-M   'P 1'
#
loop_
_entity.id
_entity.type
_entity.pdbx_description
1 polymer ?
#
loop_
_entity_poly.entity_id
_entity_poly.type
_entity_poly.pdbx_seq_one_letter_code
_entity_poly.pdbx_strand_id
1 'polypeptide(L)' 'MRQRRETIEHSFGNIKSRMGATHFLTKTMPKVAAEMALHVLAYNLTRVTNIIGIKPLLAAISA' A
#
# COMPACT_ATOMS: atom_id res chain seq x y z
N MET A 1 16.31 -2.52 -14.94
CA MET A 1 16.28 -1.98 -13.55
C MET A 1 15.73 -0.55 -13.43
N ARG A 2 16.04 0.38 -14.36
CA ARG A 2 15.58 1.77 -14.32
C ARG A 2 14.04 1.94 -14.30
N GLN A 3 13.34 1.35 -15.27
CA GLN A 3 11.88 1.46 -15.38
C GLN A 3 11.13 0.94 -14.14
N ARG A 4 11.62 -0.16 -13.53
CA ARG A 4 11.05 -0.68 -12.29
C ARG A 4 11.18 0.33 -11.15
N ARG A 5 12.34 0.97 -11.00
CA ARG A 5 12.55 2.02 -9.98
C ARG A 5 11.57 3.18 -10.19
N GLU A 6 11.52 3.73 -11.40
CA GLU A 6 10.63 4.84 -11.75
C GLU A 6 9.14 4.50 -11.50
N THR A 7 8.73 3.27 -11.80
CA THR A 7 7.34 2.83 -11.58
C THR A 7 7.00 2.74 -10.09
N ILE A 8 7.93 2.28 -9.24
CA ILE A 8 7.64 2.15 -7.81
C ILE A 8 7.61 3.50 -7.09
N GLU A 9 8.32 4.53 -7.60
CA GLU A 9 8.43 5.84 -6.93
C GLU A 9 7.06 6.41 -6.60
N HIS A 10 6.10 6.28 -7.53
CA HIS A 10 4.74 6.75 -7.32
C HIS A 10 4.03 6.02 -6.17
N SER A 11 4.17 4.70 -6.07
CA SER A 11 3.58 3.93 -4.97
C SER A 11 4.21 4.30 -3.63
N PHE A 12 5.54 4.38 -3.56
CA PHE A 12 6.25 4.77 -2.34
C PHE A 12 5.93 6.21 -1.93
N GLY A 13 5.85 7.15 -2.87
CA GLY A 13 5.48 8.54 -2.62
C GLY A 13 4.08 8.67 -2.02
N ASN A 14 3.09 7.96 -2.58
CA ASN A 14 1.73 7.96 -2.05
C ASN A 14 1.65 7.37 -0.64
N ILE A 15 2.29 6.22 -0.40
CA ILE A 15 2.29 5.59 0.93
C ILE A 15 2.87 6.56 1.96
N LYS A 16 4.04 7.13 1.68
CA LYS A 16 4.71 8.10 2.56
C LYS A 16 3.87 9.36 2.79
N SER A 17 3.28 9.92 1.73
CA SER A 17 2.41 11.10 1.84
C SER A 17 1.19 10.83 2.71
N ARG A 18 0.56 9.65 2.59
CA ARG A 18 -0.60 9.26 3.41
C ARG A 18 -0.24 8.93 4.86
N MET A 19 0.98 8.43 5.12
CA MET A 19 1.49 8.19 6.48
C MET A 19 1.68 9.50 7.27
N GLY A 20 1.87 10.63 6.58
CA GLY A 20 2.12 11.93 7.21
C GLY A 20 3.59 12.11 7.63
N ALA A 21 3.86 13.22 8.32
CA ALA A 21 5.22 13.61 8.72
C ALA A 21 5.77 12.81 9.93
N THR A 22 4.89 12.10 10.65
CA THR A 22 5.25 11.34 11.85
C THR A 22 5.70 9.92 11.51
N HIS A 23 6.75 9.49 12.19
CA HIS A 23 7.30 8.14 12.09
C HIS A 23 6.31 7.09 12.62
N PHE A 24 6.58 5.82 12.31
CA PHE A 24 5.85 4.66 12.80
C PHE A 24 5.40 4.83 14.25
N LEU A 25 4.13 4.49 14.52
CA LEU A 25 3.53 4.56 15.85
C LEU A 25 4.11 3.49 16.77
N THR A 26 4.55 2.38 16.18
CA THR A 26 5.11 1.25 16.91
C THR A 26 6.62 1.34 17.07
N LYS A 27 7.13 0.66 18.11
CA LYS A 27 8.57 0.50 18.38
C LYS A 27 8.94 -0.97 18.22
N THR A 28 10.21 -1.24 17.91
CA THR A 28 10.79 -2.57 17.59
C THR A 28 10.48 -3.06 16.17
N MET A 29 11.46 -3.74 15.56
CA MET A 29 11.40 -4.17 14.16
C MET A 29 10.16 -5.02 13.80
N PRO A 30 9.74 -6.02 14.61
CA PRO A 30 8.57 -6.83 14.25
C PRO A 30 7.27 -6.01 14.18
N LYS A 31 7.09 -5.05 15.09
CA LYS A 31 5.87 -4.22 15.12
C LYS A 31 5.88 -3.18 13.99
N VAL A 32 7.02 -2.56 13.75
CA VAL A 32 7.22 -1.62 12.63
C VAL A 32 7.00 -2.31 11.28
N ALA A 33 7.47 -3.55 11.13
CA ALA A 33 7.23 -4.34 9.92
C ALA A 33 5.74 -4.63 9.71
N ALA A 34 5.00 -4.95 10.78
CA ALA A 34 3.55 -5.15 10.70
C ALA A 34 2.82 -3.85 10.32
N GLU A 35 3.23 -2.71 10.88
CA GLU A 35 2.67 -1.40 10.55
C GLU A 35 2.92 -1.03 9.08
N MET A 36 4.14 -1.24 8.58
CA MET A 36 4.47 -1.07 7.16
C MET A 36 3.64 -2.00 6.27
N ALA A 37 3.45 -3.26 6.66
CA ALA A 37 2.64 -4.21 5.91
C ALA A 37 1.18 -3.74 5.81
N LEU A 38 0.62 -3.15 6.87
CA LEU A 38 -0.73 -2.60 6.88
C LEU A 38 -0.86 -1.39 5.94
N HIS A 39 0.13 -0.48 5.93
CA HIS A 39 0.14 0.64 4.98
C HIS A 39 0.17 0.17 3.51
N VAL A 40 1.02 -0.82 3.20
CA VAL A 40 1.09 -1.41 1.86
C VAL A 40 -0.23 -2.07 1.49
N LEU A 41 -0.86 -2.81 2.41
CA LEU A 41 -2.16 -3.43 2.19
C LEU A 41 -3.24 -2.39 1.89
N ALA A 42 -3.32 -1.32 2.68
CA ALA A 42 -4.29 -0.24 2.48
C ALA A 42 -4.09 0.46 1.11
N TYR A 43 -2.83 0.69 0.71
CA TYR A 43 -2.51 1.23 -0.61
C TYR A 43 -2.96 0.26 -1.72
N ASN A 44 -2.65 -1.02 -1.60
CA ASN A 44 -3.02 -2.03 -2.58
C ASN A 44 -4.54 -2.15 -2.75
N LEU A 45 -5.30 -2.11 -1.65
CA LEU A 45 -6.76 -2.09 -1.69
C LEU A 45 -7.28 -0.86 -2.42
N THR A 46 -6.78 0.34 -2.09
CA THR A 46 -7.15 1.58 -2.79
C THR A 46 -6.81 1.49 -4.29
N ARG A 47 -5.64 0.94 -4.62
CA ARG A 47 -5.16 0.82 -6.00
C ARG A 47 -6.00 -0.14 -6.81
N VAL A 48 -6.29 -1.33 -6.27
CA VAL A 48 -7.09 -2.33 -6.99
C VAL A 48 -8.52 -1.84 -7.18
N THR A 49 -9.14 -1.21 -6.17
CA THR A 49 -10.49 -0.63 -6.33
C THR A 49 -10.53 0.45 -7.41
N ASN A 50 -9.46 1.23 -7.58
CA ASN A 50 -9.39 2.25 -8.62
C ASN A 50 -9.13 1.68 -10.02
N ILE A 51 -8.43 0.54 -10.13
CA ILE A 51 -8.11 -0.08 -11.43
C ILE A 51 -9.27 -0.93 -11.95
N ILE A 52 -9.82 -1.81 -11.10
CA ILE A 52 -10.84 -2.80 -11.53
C ILE A 52 -12.25 -2.46 -11.04
N GLY A 53 -12.39 -1.68 -9.97
CA GLY A 53 -13.69 -1.40 -9.34
C GLY A 53 -14.10 -2.40 -8.24
N ILE A 54 -14.99 -1.99 -7.36
CA ILE A 54 -15.37 -2.77 -6.15
C ILE A 54 -16.16 -4.04 -6.49
N LYS A 55 -17.17 -3.96 -7.38
CA LYS A 55 -18.02 -5.09 -7.74
C LYS A 55 -17.23 -6.27 -8.33
N PRO A 56 -16.39 -6.09 -9.39
CA PRO A 56 -15.63 -7.20 -9.94
C PRO A 56 -14.56 -7.71 -8.96
N LEU A 57 -13.99 -6.86 -8.11
CA LEU A 57 -13.08 -7.28 -7.05
C LEU A 57 -13.75 -8.26 -6.07
N LEU A 58 -14.96 -7.93 -5.60
CA LEU A 58 -15.69 -8.80 -4.67
C LEU A 58 -16.05 -10.14 -5.31
N ALA A 59 -16.49 -10.14 -6.57
CA ALA A 59 -16.79 -11.37 -7.31
C ALA A 59 -15.55 -12.28 -7.44
N ALA A 60 -14.37 -11.70 -7.70
CA ALA A 60 -13.12 -12.44 -7.81
C ALA A 60 -12.63 -13.03 -6.48
N ILE A 61 -12.93 -12.40 -5.34
CA ILE A 61 -12.54 -12.90 -4.00
C ILE A 61 -13.48 -14.02 -3.54
N SER A 62 -14.75 -13.98 -3.95
CA SER A 62 -15.74 -15.00 -3.58
C SER A 62 -15.68 -16.29 -4.41
N ALA A 63 -14.87 -16.33 -5.46
CA ALA A 63 -14.68 -17.48 -6.35
C ALA A 63 -13.62 -18.44 -5.81
#